data_AF-A0A1U9VEG8-F1
#
_entry.id   AF-A0A1U9VEG8-F1
#
_cell.length_a   1.000
_cell.length_b   1.000
_cell.length_c   1.000
_cell.angle_alpha   90.00
_cell.angle_beta   90.00
_cell.angle_gamma   90.00
#
_symmetry.space_group_name_H-M   'P 1'
#
loop_
_entity.id
_entity.type
_entity.pdbx_description
1 polymer ?
#
loop_
_entity_poly.entity_id
_entity_poly.type
_entity_poly.pdbx_seq_one_letter_code
_entity_poly.pdbx_strand_id
1 'polypeptide(L)'
;MKPSWTRWALSLSVAIAPLCAFGGEVLRCPDTGMAAPHDAATLRKFNQAARQAPRLFRAIQANDVRAAKRYLALGDDPNACALGASLLSQAVAQGHMAIAADLLRAGASLDHPLNSAGETVLLHTIGEAQLDRAADLIVLGADVKAKVAGITPLLAASAVVVKPFSTRAREQLDLVRLLLVRGAGVNAQAPDGATALMLAVRNGNATLIRLLLFFGADPLLRDHSGVHALRLVQDAKRGDIEAVLAPYVSTPDDAAAPIAALIEAGRNDELTSLLSRLHADKVAYPGRQALLVTALVQHNLQAIAQLARWGADPNGVMEMTDGLDPVGMTPLQLAIGYDMGPEVLEALGRAGADPNRAVELGDDELPLMMALTRHNLTAARTLLRLGADPNRTRAAGDMPALTIAVALADLPELDNPMGFVQQLLDRGANPNAIGSFGMTPLHMAAIDGNAALVRQLLAHGADPNVRDDRHNTALDYARQAKAAELVTMLKPMTHITR
;
A
#
# COMPACT_ATOMS: atom_id res chain seq x y z
N MET A 1 -5.04 -17.82 -44.28
CA MET A 1 -3.65 -17.83 -44.83
C MET A 1 -2.75 -17.14 -43.81
N LYS A 2 -1.57 -17.73 -43.55
CA LYS A 2 -0.67 -17.46 -42.41
C LYS A 2 -0.12 -16.02 -42.38
N PRO A 3 0.15 -15.42 -41.21
CA PRO A 3 1.13 -14.34 -41.07
C PRO A 3 2.54 -14.93 -40.95
N SER A 4 3.46 -14.36 -41.74
CA SER A 4 4.85 -14.76 -41.85
C SER A 4 5.68 -14.30 -40.65
N TRP A 5 6.51 -15.22 -40.19
CA TRP A 5 7.57 -15.04 -39.21
C TRP A 5 8.74 -14.24 -39.82
N THR A 6 9.57 -13.64 -38.94
CA THR A 6 10.91 -13.05 -39.13
C THR A 6 11.04 -11.53 -39.23
N ARG A 7 11.99 -11.01 -38.43
CA ARG A 7 12.46 -9.63 -38.16
C ARG A 7 11.92 -9.12 -36.80
N TRP A 8 12.62 -9.22 -35.66
CA TRP A 8 14.06 -9.19 -35.41
C TRP A 8 14.41 -9.96 -34.13
N ALA A 9 15.46 -10.77 -34.22
CA ALA A 9 16.25 -11.29 -33.12
C ALA A 9 17.73 -11.04 -33.45
N LEU A 10 18.54 -10.91 -32.39
CA LEU A 10 20.00 -10.68 -32.26
C LEU A 10 20.25 -9.33 -31.56
N SER A 11 20.99 -9.21 -30.47
CA SER A 11 21.72 -10.16 -29.61
C SER A 11 22.51 -9.30 -28.62
N LEU A 12 22.65 -9.70 -27.35
CA LEU A 12 23.97 -9.91 -26.73
C LEU A 12 23.83 -10.46 -25.31
N SER A 13 24.42 -11.64 -25.12
CA SER A 13 24.77 -12.24 -23.84
C SER A 13 26.24 -11.91 -23.53
N VAL A 14 26.58 -11.58 -22.28
CA VAL A 14 27.94 -11.76 -21.72
C VAL A 14 27.84 -12.17 -20.24
N ALA A 15 28.73 -13.09 -19.86
CA ALA A 15 28.97 -13.86 -18.61
C ALA A 15 29.07 -13.02 -17.29
N ILE A 16 28.97 -13.57 -16.07
CA ILE A 16 29.88 -14.49 -15.35
C ILE A 16 29.17 -15.16 -14.12
N ALA A 17 29.67 -16.34 -13.70
CA ALA A 17 29.26 -17.23 -12.59
C ALA A 17 29.90 -16.85 -11.20
N PRO A 18 29.90 -17.68 -10.11
CA PRO A 18 28.97 -17.49 -9.00
C PRO A 18 29.55 -17.51 -7.55
N LEU A 19 28.68 -17.09 -6.59
CA LEU A 19 28.44 -17.59 -5.21
C LEU A 19 29.44 -17.36 -4.04
N CYS A 20 28.87 -16.88 -2.93
CA CYS A 20 29.06 -17.42 -1.58
C CYS A 20 27.70 -17.70 -0.91
N ALA A 21 27.70 -18.73 -0.06
CA ALA A 21 26.59 -19.56 0.37
C ALA A 21 25.91 -19.17 1.71
N PHE A 22 24.79 -19.85 1.99
CA PHE A 22 24.14 -20.30 3.26
C PHE A 22 22.62 -20.08 3.15
N GLY A 23 21.69 -21.01 3.39
CA GLY A 23 21.67 -22.41 3.82
C GLY A 23 20.23 -22.72 4.26
N GLY A 24 19.51 -23.60 3.56
CA GLY A 24 18.12 -24.00 3.83
C GLY A 24 17.39 -24.42 2.55
N GLU A 25 17.18 -25.72 2.34
CA GLU A 25 16.66 -26.28 1.08
C GLU A 25 15.14 -26.06 0.90
N VAL A 26 14.79 -25.14 -0.01
CA VAL A 26 13.54 -25.19 -0.77
C VAL A 26 13.88 -25.93 -2.07
N LEU A 27 13.14 -27.01 -2.39
CA LEU A 27 13.30 -27.74 -3.65
C LEU A 27 12.98 -26.80 -4.84
N ARG A 28 14.02 -26.19 -5.40
CA ARG A 28 14.00 -25.35 -6.61
C ARG A 28 14.03 -26.24 -7.86
N CYS A 29 13.45 -25.78 -8.97
CA CYS A 29 13.90 -26.31 -10.28
C CYS A 29 15.43 -26.14 -10.35
N PRO A 30 16.15 -27.09 -10.97
CA PRO A 30 17.61 -27.14 -10.87
C PRO A 30 18.26 -25.80 -11.26
N ASP A 31 19.17 -25.32 -10.41
CA ASP A 31 20.03 -24.15 -10.66
C ASP A 31 20.84 -24.39 -11.94
N THR A 32 20.32 -23.92 -13.06
CA THR A 32 21.10 -23.83 -14.30
C THR A 32 21.51 -22.39 -14.46
N GLY A 33 22.66 -22.03 -13.91
CA GLY A 33 23.34 -20.80 -14.31
C GLY A 33 23.67 -20.88 -15.79
N MET A 34 22.75 -20.45 -16.67
CA MET A 34 22.93 -20.42 -18.11
C MET A 34 22.01 -19.40 -18.79
N ALA A 35 22.54 -18.88 -19.90
CA ALA A 35 21.93 -17.97 -20.84
C ALA A 35 20.64 -18.50 -21.49
N ALA A 36 19.97 -17.61 -22.22
CA ALA A 36 18.72 -17.83 -22.97
C ALA A 36 18.54 -19.25 -23.54
N PRO A 37 17.34 -19.86 -23.44
CA PRO A 37 17.04 -21.18 -23.95
C PRO A 37 16.91 -21.12 -25.46
N HIS A 38 18.06 -21.16 -26.13
CA HIS A 38 18.13 -21.45 -27.55
C HIS A 38 18.45 -22.93 -27.82
N ASP A 39 18.72 -23.73 -26.78
CA ASP A 39 19.06 -25.14 -26.94
C ASP A 39 17.91 -26.11 -26.59
N ALA A 40 17.82 -27.20 -27.35
CA ALA A 40 16.81 -28.23 -27.18
C ALA A 40 16.98 -29.03 -25.87
N ALA A 41 18.13 -28.93 -25.20
CA ALA A 41 18.43 -29.65 -23.96
C ALA A 41 17.77 -29.01 -22.74
N THR A 42 17.77 -27.68 -22.68
CA THR A 42 17.11 -26.89 -21.62
C THR A 42 15.60 -27.02 -21.72
N LEU A 43 15.04 -26.91 -22.93
CA LEU A 43 13.62 -27.18 -23.21
C LEU A 43 13.21 -28.62 -22.86
N ARG A 44 14.09 -29.61 -23.07
CA ARG A 44 13.81 -31.02 -22.70
C ARG A 44 13.79 -31.21 -21.18
N LYS A 45 14.74 -30.63 -20.44
CA LYS A 45 14.74 -30.65 -18.96
C LYS A 45 13.51 -29.92 -18.39
N PHE A 46 13.15 -28.78 -18.98
CA PHE A 46 11.96 -28.01 -18.60
C PHE A 46 10.66 -28.78 -18.86
N ASN A 47 10.53 -29.41 -20.03
CA ASN A 47 9.38 -30.25 -20.36
C ASN A 47 9.35 -31.58 -19.56
N GLN A 48 10.45 -31.96 -18.91
CA GLN A 48 10.49 -33.11 -18.02
C GLN A 48 9.79 -32.81 -16.68
N ALA A 49 9.80 -31.55 -16.22
CA ALA A 49 9.04 -31.09 -15.05
C ALA A 49 7.51 -31.19 -15.27
N ALA A 50 7.03 -31.08 -16.51
CA ALA A 50 5.62 -31.26 -16.85
C ALA A 50 5.11 -32.69 -16.57
N ARG A 51 6.00 -33.66 -16.36
CA ARG A 51 5.65 -35.04 -15.96
C ARG A 51 5.32 -35.18 -14.47
N GLN A 52 5.65 -34.17 -13.64
CA GLN A 52 5.42 -34.22 -12.19
C GLN A 52 3.98 -33.85 -11.79
N ALA A 53 3.30 -32.99 -12.56
CA ALA A 53 1.92 -32.57 -12.26
C ALA A 53 1.02 -32.41 -13.52
N PRO A 54 0.85 -33.46 -14.37
CA PRO A 54 0.08 -33.36 -15.61
C PRO A 54 -1.43 -33.16 -15.38
N ARG A 55 -1.94 -33.59 -14.23
CA ARG A 55 -3.36 -33.42 -13.85
C ARG A 55 -3.63 -31.98 -13.44
N LEU A 56 -2.76 -31.42 -12.60
CA LEU A 56 -2.80 -30.00 -12.24
C LEU A 56 -2.67 -29.09 -13.46
N PHE A 57 -1.74 -29.37 -14.37
CA PHE A 57 -1.59 -28.61 -15.63
C PHE A 57 -2.88 -28.60 -16.47
N ARG A 58 -3.54 -29.76 -16.66
CA ARG A 58 -4.82 -29.82 -17.38
C ARG A 58 -5.94 -29.08 -16.65
N ALA A 59 -5.98 -29.14 -15.32
CA ALA A 59 -6.95 -28.40 -14.53
C ALA A 59 -6.79 -26.88 -14.71
N ILE A 60 -5.54 -26.39 -14.73
CA ILE A 60 -5.22 -24.99 -15.01
C ILE A 60 -5.69 -24.61 -16.41
N GLN A 61 -5.37 -25.40 -17.44
CA GLN A 61 -5.81 -25.14 -18.81
C GLN A 61 -7.34 -25.11 -18.96
N ALA A 62 -8.05 -25.91 -18.17
CA ALA A 62 -9.52 -25.96 -18.17
C ALA A 62 -10.18 -24.94 -17.23
N ASN A 63 -9.40 -24.14 -16.49
CA ASN A 63 -9.87 -23.29 -15.39
C ASN A 63 -10.73 -24.05 -14.34
N ASP A 64 -10.43 -25.32 -14.10
CA ASP A 64 -11.16 -26.14 -13.13
C ASP A 64 -10.58 -25.96 -11.72
N VAL A 65 -11.07 -24.93 -11.03
CA VAL A 65 -10.65 -24.56 -9.66
C VAL A 65 -10.81 -25.74 -8.68
N ARG A 66 -11.90 -26.52 -8.81
CA ARG A 66 -12.16 -27.64 -7.88
C ARG A 66 -11.18 -28.78 -8.12
N ALA A 67 -10.90 -29.11 -9.38
CA ALA A 67 -9.92 -30.13 -9.71
C ALA A 67 -8.50 -29.69 -9.31
N ALA A 68 -8.13 -28.43 -9.54
CA ALA A 68 -6.82 -27.89 -9.15
C ALA A 68 -6.61 -28.02 -7.63
N LYS A 69 -7.56 -27.56 -6.81
CA LYS A 69 -7.53 -27.73 -5.34
C LYS A 69 -7.36 -29.19 -4.93
N ARG A 70 -8.13 -30.09 -5.56
CA ARG A 70 -8.06 -31.53 -5.27
C ARG A 70 -6.69 -32.10 -5.61
N TYR A 71 -6.10 -31.75 -6.74
CA TYR A 71 -4.80 -32.28 -7.15
C TYR A 71 -3.66 -31.75 -6.27
N LEU A 72 -3.72 -30.48 -5.85
CA LEU A 72 -2.80 -29.94 -4.85
C LEU A 72 -2.91 -30.67 -3.52
N ALA A 73 -4.14 -30.97 -3.05
CA ALA A 73 -4.36 -31.77 -1.85
C ALA A 73 -3.87 -33.23 -1.97
N LEU A 74 -3.76 -33.75 -3.20
CA LEU A 74 -3.20 -35.08 -3.48
C LEU A 74 -1.66 -35.07 -3.60
N GLY A 75 -1.02 -33.92 -3.43
CA GLY A 75 0.44 -33.77 -3.45
C GLY A 75 1.05 -33.46 -4.82
N ASP A 76 0.26 -33.03 -5.81
CA ASP A 76 0.83 -32.46 -7.04
C ASP A 76 1.68 -31.23 -6.67
N ASP A 77 2.91 -31.17 -7.19
CA ASP A 77 3.86 -30.10 -6.88
C ASP A 77 3.35 -28.72 -7.40
N PRO A 78 3.10 -27.74 -6.53
CA PRO A 78 2.64 -26.40 -6.93
C PRO A 78 3.70 -25.60 -7.69
N ASN A 79 4.98 -25.98 -7.59
CA ASN A 79 6.11 -25.37 -8.30
C ASN A 79 6.42 -26.06 -9.63
N ALA A 80 5.59 -27.03 -10.05
CA ALA A 80 5.77 -27.70 -11.32
C ALA A 80 5.79 -26.71 -12.49
N CYS A 81 6.50 -27.10 -13.54
CA CYS A 81 6.77 -26.28 -14.70
C CYS A 81 6.28 -26.96 -15.98
N ALA A 82 5.68 -26.20 -16.88
CA ALA A 82 5.24 -26.66 -18.19
C ALA A 82 5.51 -25.60 -19.26
N LEU A 83 5.87 -26.03 -20.48
CA LEU A 83 6.01 -25.13 -21.63
C LEU A 83 6.93 -23.90 -21.43
N GLY A 84 7.96 -24.00 -20.59
CA GLY A 84 8.88 -22.88 -20.32
C GLY A 84 8.46 -21.93 -19.18
N ALA A 85 7.35 -22.21 -18.45
CA ALA A 85 6.87 -21.38 -17.35
C ALA A 85 6.32 -22.23 -16.17
N SER A 86 6.18 -21.68 -14.96
CA SER A 86 5.49 -22.39 -13.85
C SER A 86 4.01 -22.52 -14.14
N LEU A 87 3.39 -23.51 -13.50
CA LEU A 87 1.94 -23.59 -13.40
C LEU A 87 1.32 -22.32 -12.80
N LEU A 88 2.00 -21.65 -11.85
CA LEU A 88 1.56 -20.35 -11.32
C LEU A 88 1.55 -19.26 -12.41
N SER A 89 2.67 -19.04 -13.09
CA SER A 89 2.77 -18.03 -14.16
C SER A 89 1.78 -18.28 -15.30
N GLN A 90 1.49 -19.54 -15.63
CA GLN A 90 0.47 -19.89 -16.62
C GLN A 90 -0.94 -19.59 -16.14
N ALA A 91 -1.27 -19.91 -14.89
CA ALA A 91 -2.56 -19.57 -14.30
C ALA A 91 -2.78 -18.05 -14.32
N VAL A 92 -1.76 -17.27 -13.96
CA VAL A 92 -1.79 -15.81 -14.01
C VAL A 92 -1.95 -15.31 -15.45
N ALA A 93 -1.15 -15.79 -16.40
CA ALA A 93 -1.21 -15.37 -17.79
C ALA A 93 -2.58 -15.65 -18.44
N GLN A 94 -3.26 -16.71 -18.01
CA GLN A 94 -4.62 -17.06 -18.44
C GLN A 94 -5.72 -16.33 -17.66
N GLY A 95 -5.39 -15.60 -16.59
CA GLY A 95 -6.34 -14.88 -15.74
C GLY A 95 -7.06 -15.78 -14.72
N HIS A 96 -6.55 -16.98 -14.47
CA HIS A 96 -7.13 -17.94 -13.52
C HIS A 96 -6.66 -17.63 -12.08
N MET A 97 -6.95 -16.40 -11.59
CA MET A 97 -6.42 -15.89 -10.32
C MET A 97 -6.86 -16.69 -9.09
N ALA A 98 -8.04 -17.32 -9.13
CA ALA A 98 -8.46 -18.24 -8.07
C ALA A 98 -7.53 -19.45 -7.96
N ILE A 99 -7.10 -20.01 -9.10
CA ILE A 99 -6.15 -21.14 -9.14
C ILE A 99 -4.75 -20.65 -8.75
N ALA A 100 -4.34 -19.46 -9.19
CA ALA A 100 -3.07 -18.85 -8.78
C ALA A 100 -2.99 -18.70 -7.26
N ALA A 101 -4.05 -18.21 -6.61
CA ALA A 101 -4.13 -18.10 -5.16
C ALA A 101 -4.10 -19.48 -4.46
N ASP A 102 -4.72 -20.50 -5.05
CA ASP A 102 -4.66 -21.87 -4.54
C ASP A 102 -3.26 -22.47 -4.64
N LEU A 103 -2.55 -22.22 -5.75
CA LEU A 103 -1.16 -22.64 -5.96
C LEU A 103 -0.23 -22.00 -4.92
N LEU A 104 -0.39 -20.70 -4.66
CA LEU A 104 0.38 -19.97 -3.65
C LEU A 104 0.11 -20.49 -2.23
N ARG A 105 -1.16 -20.75 -1.90
CA ARG A 105 -1.53 -21.39 -0.62
C ARG A 105 -0.96 -22.80 -0.47
N ALA A 106 -0.71 -23.50 -1.57
CA ALA A 106 -0.03 -24.79 -1.58
C ALA A 106 1.51 -24.69 -1.52
N GLY A 107 2.10 -23.48 -1.59
CA GLY A 107 3.54 -23.25 -1.53
C GLY A 107 4.21 -23.00 -2.88
N ALA A 108 3.46 -22.59 -3.92
CA ALA A 108 4.07 -22.06 -5.14
C ALA A 108 4.92 -20.82 -4.82
N SER A 109 6.09 -20.71 -5.44
CA SER A 109 7.00 -19.59 -5.26
C SER A 109 6.73 -18.47 -6.28
N LEU A 110 6.74 -17.23 -5.79
CA LEU A 110 6.64 -16.00 -6.59
C LEU A 110 7.99 -15.59 -7.18
N ASP A 111 9.07 -15.98 -6.53
CA ASP A 111 10.46 -15.65 -6.89
C ASP A 111 11.06 -16.68 -7.86
N HIS A 112 10.30 -17.70 -8.22
CA HIS A 112 10.80 -18.77 -9.06
C HIS A 112 11.08 -18.21 -10.47
N PRO A 113 12.35 -18.26 -10.96
CA PRO A 113 12.74 -17.61 -12.22
C PRO A 113 12.14 -18.35 -13.41
N LEU A 114 11.18 -17.74 -14.11
CA LEU A 114 10.34 -18.48 -15.06
C LEU A 114 9.87 -17.68 -16.25
N ASN A 115 10.81 -17.54 -17.18
CA ASN A 115 10.64 -17.79 -18.60
C ASN A 115 12.05 -17.97 -19.17
N SER A 116 12.19 -18.03 -20.49
CA SER A 116 13.49 -18.01 -21.17
C SER A 116 14.44 -16.88 -20.76
N ALA A 117 13.92 -15.81 -20.18
CA ALA A 117 14.66 -14.63 -19.76
C ALA A 117 14.94 -14.60 -18.24
N GLY A 118 14.47 -15.58 -17.46
CA GLY A 118 14.69 -15.64 -16.02
C GLY A 118 13.89 -14.61 -15.22
N GLU A 119 12.78 -14.12 -15.76
CA GLU A 119 11.92 -13.12 -15.12
C GLU A 119 11.16 -13.71 -13.91
N THR A 120 10.88 -12.87 -12.91
CA THR A 120 9.92 -13.21 -11.86
C THR A 120 8.50 -13.21 -12.43
N VAL A 121 7.56 -13.90 -11.77
CA VAL A 121 6.16 -13.94 -12.21
C VAL A 121 5.60 -12.52 -12.33
N LEU A 122 5.93 -11.65 -11.37
CA LEU A 122 5.51 -10.25 -11.38
C LEU A 122 6.06 -9.47 -12.59
N LEU A 123 7.37 -9.55 -12.87
CA LEU A 123 7.98 -8.83 -13.99
C LEU A 123 7.44 -9.30 -15.34
N HIS A 124 7.23 -10.62 -15.50
CA HIS A 124 6.62 -11.16 -16.71
C HIS A 124 5.20 -10.63 -16.91
N THR A 125 4.36 -10.64 -15.87
CA THR A 125 2.98 -10.11 -15.91
C THR A 125 2.94 -8.62 -16.28
N ILE A 126 3.89 -7.82 -15.78
CA ILE A 126 4.02 -6.40 -16.15
C ILE A 126 4.52 -6.24 -17.59
N GLY A 127 5.46 -7.07 -18.04
CA GLY A 127 5.97 -7.07 -19.42
C GLY A 127 4.89 -7.38 -20.46
N GLU A 128 3.97 -8.28 -20.12
CA GLU A 128 2.75 -8.58 -20.90
C GLU A 128 1.65 -7.51 -20.71
N ALA A 129 1.93 -6.47 -19.92
CA ALA A 129 1.06 -5.33 -19.62
C ALA A 129 -0.33 -5.75 -19.06
N GLN A 130 -0.34 -6.78 -18.21
CA GLN A 130 -1.47 -7.27 -17.42
C GLN A 130 -1.42 -6.63 -16.02
N LEU A 131 -1.68 -5.32 -15.96
CA LEU A 131 -1.40 -4.48 -14.79
C LEU A 131 -2.27 -4.80 -13.58
N ASP A 132 -3.54 -5.14 -13.82
CA ASP A 132 -4.50 -5.62 -12.84
C ASP A 132 -4.00 -6.89 -12.12
N ARG A 133 -3.56 -7.89 -12.89
CA ARG A 133 -3.03 -9.15 -12.36
C ARG A 133 -1.70 -8.97 -11.65
N ALA A 134 -0.88 -8.03 -12.11
CA ALA A 134 0.35 -7.66 -11.42
C ALA A 134 0.06 -7.06 -10.05
N ALA A 135 -0.98 -6.25 -9.92
CA ALA A 135 -1.41 -5.71 -8.63
C ALA A 135 -1.88 -6.83 -7.68
N ASP A 136 -2.67 -7.78 -8.18
CA ASP A 136 -3.10 -8.95 -7.40
C ASP A 136 -1.91 -9.79 -6.90
N LEU A 137 -0.86 -9.97 -7.73
CA LEU A 137 0.35 -10.68 -7.32
C LEU A 137 1.10 -9.98 -6.19
N ILE A 138 1.13 -8.64 -6.17
CA ILE A 138 1.74 -7.88 -5.08
C ILE A 138 0.94 -8.05 -3.79
N VAL A 139 -0.40 -8.05 -3.87
CA VAL A 139 -1.26 -8.36 -2.73
C VAL A 139 -0.98 -9.76 -2.19
N LEU A 140 -0.71 -10.71 -3.07
CA LEU A 140 -0.34 -12.09 -2.73
C LEU A 140 1.12 -12.27 -2.28
N GLY A 141 1.91 -11.20 -2.19
CA GLY A 141 3.25 -11.21 -1.60
C GLY A 141 4.41 -11.25 -2.60
N ALA A 142 4.21 -10.86 -3.85
CA ALA A 142 5.29 -10.83 -4.84
C ALA A 142 6.36 -9.79 -4.45
N ASP A 143 7.64 -10.13 -4.65
CA ASP A 143 8.73 -9.20 -4.37
C ASP A 143 8.74 -8.01 -5.33
N VAL A 144 8.42 -6.84 -4.79
CA VAL A 144 8.40 -5.56 -5.53
C VAL A 144 9.81 -4.99 -5.77
N LYS A 145 10.82 -5.50 -5.05
CA LYS A 145 12.23 -5.09 -5.16
C LYS A 145 13.03 -6.02 -6.08
N ALA A 146 12.39 -7.06 -6.64
CA ALA A 146 13.01 -7.98 -7.57
C ALA A 146 13.66 -7.22 -8.74
N LYS A 147 14.83 -7.70 -9.18
CA LYS A 147 15.60 -7.07 -10.24
C LYS A 147 16.08 -8.11 -11.23
N VAL A 148 15.61 -8.01 -12.48
CA VAL A 148 16.01 -8.91 -13.58
C VAL A 148 16.67 -8.09 -14.66
N ALA A 149 17.91 -8.42 -15.01
CA ALA A 149 18.73 -7.68 -15.97
C ALA A 149 18.78 -6.15 -15.72
N GLY A 150 18.70 -5.73 -14.46
CA GLY A 150 18.70 -4.30 -14.12
C GLY A 150 17.32 -3.66 -13.98
N ILE A 151 16.25 -4.32 -14.44
CA ILE A 151 14.88 -3.81 -14.47
C ILE A 151 14.13 -4.23 -13.21
N THR A 152 13.50 -3.26 -12.55
CA THR A 152 12.60 -3.48 -11.41
C THR A 152 11.14 -3.44 -11.87
N PRO A 153 10.19 -4.01 -11.10
CA PRO A 153 8.76 -3.89 -11.37
C PRO A 153 8.29 -2.45 -11.58
N LEU A 154 8.82 -1.50 -10.79
CA LEU A 154 8.49 -0.07 -10.92
C LEU A 154 8.94 0.52 -12.25
N LEU A 155 10.16 0.19 -12.70
CA LEU A 155 10.70 0.62 -13.99
C LEU A 155 9.87 0.02 -15.13
N ALA A 156 9.57 -1.28 -15.07
CA ALA A 156 8.75 -1.97 -16.06
C ALA A 156 7.34 -1.36 -16.16
N ALA A 157 6.68 -1.14 -15.02
CA ALA A 157 5.34 -0.55 -14.98
C ALA A 157 5.33 0.89 -15.51
N SER A 158 6.36 1.68 -15.20
CA SER A 158 6.48 3.08 -15.65
C SER A 158 6.84 3.20 -17.14
N ALA A 159 7.47 2.18 -17.73
CA ALA A 159 7.75 2.11 -19.16
C ALA A 159 6.49 1.86 -20.02
N VAL A 160 5.42 1.30 -19.44
CA VAL A 160 4.18 0.99 -20.17
C VAL A 160 3.54 2.28 -20.69
N VAL A 161 3.38 2.38 -22.01
CA VAL A 161 2.72 3.51 -22.66
C VAL A 161 1.21 3.28 -22.65
N VAL A 162 0.50 4.15 -21.96
CA VAL A 162 -0.97 4.10 -21.82
C VAL A 162 -1.61 5.34 -22.42
N LYS A 163 -2.87 5.22 -22.86
CA LYS A 163 -3.66 6.38 -23.27
C LYS A 163 -4.13 7.15 -22.04
N PRO A 164 -4.03 8.50 -22.01
CA PRO A 164 -4.56 9.31 -20.91
C PRO A 164 -6.05 9.00 -20.66
N PHE A 165 -6.46 9.07 -19.38
CA PHE A 165 -7.85 8.86 -18.95
C PHE A 165 -8.47 7.49 -19.33
N SER A 166 -7.65 6.49 -19.66
CA SER A 166 -8.11 5.13 -19.96
C SER A 166 -8.11 4.24 -18.70
N THR A 167 -8.86 3.14 -18.72
CA THR A 167 -8.83 2.11 -17.67
C THR A 167 -7.40 1.65 -17.41
N ARG A 168 -6.62 1.43 -18.47
CA ARG A 168 -5.22 1.01 -18.37
C ARG A 168 -4.32 2.06 -17.71
N ALA A 169 -4.64 3.34 -17.85
CA ALA A 169 -3.92 4.40 -17.15
C ALA A 169 -4.24 4.39 -15.64
N ARG A 170 -5.47 4.06 -15.25
CA ARG A 170 -5.82 3.86 -13.83
C ARG A 170 -5.10 2.64 -13.27
N GLU A 171 -5.15 1.51 -13.98
CA GLU A 171 -4.42 0.29 -13.58
C GLU A 171 -2.91 0.52 -13.45
N GLN A 172 -2.30 1.33 -14.33
CA GLN A 172 -0.88 1.71 -14.19
C GLN A 172 -0.63 2.52 -12.92
N LEU A 173 -1.47 3.51 -12.62
CA LEU A 173 -1.32 4.33 -11.43
C LEU A 173 -1.53 3.51 -10.16
N ASP A 174 -2.53 2.64 -10.13
CA ASP A 174 -2.82 1.75 -9.00
C ASP A 174 -1.67 0.77 -8.78
N LEU A 175 -1.14 0.16 -9.84
CA LEU A 175 0.02 -0.73 -9.76
C LEU A 175 1.27 0.01 -9.27
N VAL A 176 1.57 1.19 -9.82
CA VAL A 176 2.75 1.98 -9.42
C VAL A 176 2.63 2.43 -7.97
N ARG A 177 1.45 2.90 -7.55
CA ARG A 177 1.16 3.28 -6.16
C ARG A 177 1.38 2.08 -5.24
N LEU A 178 0.83 0.91 -5.59
CA LEU A 178 0.97 -0.31 -4.80
C LEU A 178 2.43 -0.75 -4.69
N LEU A 179 3.18 -0.73 -5.80
CA LEU A 179 4.62 -1.02 -5.80
C LEU A 179 5.38 -0.10 -4.85
N LEU A 180 5.12 1.21 -4.94
CA LEU A 180 5.76 2.22 -4.11
C LEU A 180 5.42 1.99 -2.64
N VAL A 181 4.14 1.88 -2.27
CA VAL A 181 3.69 1.64 -0.89
C VAL A 181 4.28 0.36 -0.29
N ARG A 182 4.51 -0.67 -1.11
CA ARG A 182 5.17 -1.93 -0.69
C ARG A 182 6.70 -1.84 -0.66
N GLY A 183 7.26 -0.64 -0.83
CA GLY A 183 8.67 -0.35 -0.65
C GLY A 183 9.52 -0.42 -1.92
N ALA A 184 8.94 -0.44 -3.13
CA ALA A 184 9.75 -0.35 -4.35
C ALA A 184 10.60 0.93 -4.35
N GLY A 185 11.89 0.81 -4.66
CA GLY A 185 12.81 1.96 -4.70
C GLY A 185 12.43 2.91 -5.82
N VAL A 186 11.96 4.12 -5.46
CA VAL A 186 11.42 5.10 -6.41
C VAL A 186 12.52 5.63 -7.35
N ASN A 187 13.76 5.66 -6.85
CA ASN A 187 14.94 6.14 -7.58
C ASN A 187 15.80 5.01 -8.15
N ALA A 188 15.25 3.79 -8.26
CA ALA A 188 15.94 2.69 -8.95
C ALA A 188 16.26 3.06 -10.40
N GLN A 189 17.48 2.75 -10.83
CA GLN A 189 17.95 3.01 -12.19
C GLN A 189 18.02 1.73 -13.01
N ALA A 190 17.49 1.81 -14.24
CA ALA A 190 17.63 0.80 -15.27
C ALA A 190 19.11 0.68 -15.75
N PRO A 191 19.45 -0.33 -16.58
CA PRO A 191 20.83 -0.48 -17.10
C PRO A 191 21.40 0.71 -17.86
N ASP A 192 20.55 1.58 -18.43
CA ASP A 192 20.93 2.83 -19.10
C ASP A 192 20.97 4.03 -18.13
N GLY A 193 20.66 3.81 -16.85
CA GLY A 193 20.56 4.85 -15.83
C GLY A 193 19.17 5.50 -15.74
N ALA A 194 18.21 5.10 -16.59
CA ALA A 194 16.89 5.71 -16.60
C ALA A 194 16.12 5.40 -15.31
N THR A 195 15.43 6.41 -14.78
CA THR A 195 14.54 6.27 -13.62
C THR A 195 13.08 6.14 -14.06
N ALA A 196 12.21 5.68 -13.15
CA ALA A 196 10.77 5.65 -13.38
C ALA A 196 10.22 7.05 -13.78
N LEU A 197 10.74 8.11 -13.16
CA LEU A 197 10.37 9.50 -13.46
C LEU A 197 10.76 9.90 -14.88
N MET A 198 11.98 9.54 -15.33
CA MET A 198 12.39 9.81 -16.72
C MET A 198 11.52 9.08 -17.73
N LEU A 199 11.13 7.82 -17.45
CA LEU A 199 10.23 7.05 -18.30
C LEU A 199 8.84 7.70 -18.37
N ALA A 200 8.29 8.12 -17.23
CA ALA A 200 7.01 8.84 -17.17
C ALA A 200 7.05 10.17 -17.93
N VAL A 201 8.17 10.91 -17.84
CA VAL A 201 8.44 12.11 -18.63
C VAL A 201 8.48 11.79 -20.12
N ARG A 202 9.24 10.78 -20.57
CA ARG A 202 9.28 10.39 -21.99
C ARG A 202 7.88 10.05 -22.52
N ASN A 203 7.05 9.42 -21.70
CA ASN A 203 5.68 9.04 -22.04
C ASN A 203 4.65 10.19 -21.95
N GLY A 204 4.98 11.30 -21.27
CA GLY A 204 4.06 12.42 -21.08
C GLY A 204 2.92 12.17 -20.10
N ASN A 205 3.11 11.23 -19.17
CA ASN A 205 2.09 10.90 -18.18
C ASN A 205 2.21 11.82 -16.95
N ALA A 206 1.57 12.99 -17.01
CA ALA A 206 1.61 13.99 -15.94
C ALA A 206 1.11 13.44 -14.58
N THR A 207 0.09 12.58 -14.57
CA THR A 207 -0.43 11.96 -13.34
C THR A 207 0.59 11.01 -12.73
N LEU A 208 1.24 10.17 -13.54
CA LEU A 208 2.32 9.28 -13.07
C LEU A 208 3.53 10.07 -12.57
N ILE A 209 3.87 11.20 -13.21
CA ILE A 209 4.93 12.10 -12.73
C ILE A 209 4.61 12.63 -11.33
N ARG A 210 3.38 13.12 -11.11
CA ARG A 210 2.94 13.61 -9.79
C ARG A 210 3.01 12.51 -8.73
N LEU A 211 2.55 11.31 -9.07
CA LEU A 211 2.62 10.15 -8.19
C LEU A 211 4.07 9.82 -7.81
N LEU A 212 4.98 9.75 -8.78
CA LEU A 212 6.39 9.43 -8.53
C LEU A 212 7.07 10.51 -7.67
N LEU A 213 6.81 11.78 -7.94
CA LEU A 213 7.33 12.90 -7.13
C LEU A 213 6.82 12.85 -5.70
N PHE A 214 5.53 12.55 -5.50
CA PHE A 214 4.94 12.39 -4.18
C PHE A 214 5.67 11.33 -3.35
N PHE A 215 6.11 10.23 -3.98
CA PHE A 215 6.86 9.15 -3.33
C PHE A 215 8.38 9.39 -3.26
N GLY A 216 8.89 10.56 -3.67
CA GLY A 216 10.30 10.93 -3.53
C GLY A 216 11.17 10.67 -4.77
N ALA A 217 10.58 10.60 -5.96
CA ALA A 217 11.36 10.55 -7.19
C ALA A 217 12.20 11.83 -7.36
N ASP A 218 13.49 11.67 -7.61
CA ASP A 218 14.43 12.77 -7.78
C ASP A 218 14.45 13.27 -9.24
N PRO A 219 14.02 14.52 -9.53
CA PRO A 219 14.02 15.09 -10.87
C PRO A 219 15.43 15.43 -11.41
N LEU A 220 16.45 15.42 -10.54
CA LEU A 220 17.83 15.76 -10.86
C LEU A 220 18.76 14.53 -10.95
N LEU A 221 18.27 13.33 -10.58
CA LEU A 221 19.03 12.10 -10.75
C LEU A 221 19.36 11.89 -12.24
N ARG A 222 20.64 11.61 -12.54
CA ARG A 222 21.18 11.53 -13.91
C ARG A 222 21.28 10.08 -14.40
N ASP A 223 20.92 9.86 -15.66
CA ASP A 223 21.19 8.60 -16.35
C ASP A 223 22.67 8.47 -16.78
N HIS A 224 23.06 7.37 -17.44
CA HIS A 224 24.44 7.17 -17.89
C HIS A 224 24.89 8.15 -18.98
N SER A 225 23.96 8.88 -19.60
CA SER A 225 24.26 9.97 -20.54
C SER A 225 24.40 11.33 -19.84
N GLY A 226 24.20 11.39 -18.53
CA GLY A 226 24.27 12.61 -17.73
C GLY A 226 22.97 13.44 -17.75
N VAL A 227 21.89 12.90 -18.33
CA VAL A 227 20.61 13.58 -18.51
C VAL A 227 19.67 13.27 -17.34
N HIS A 228 18.97 14.29 -16.85
CA HIS A 228 17.97 14.19 -15.77
C HIS A 228 16.57 14.56 -16.24
N ALA A 229 15.54 14.27 -15.44
CA ALA A 229 14.13 14.42 -15.83
C ALA A 229 13.76 15.86 -16.21
N LEU A 230 14.22 16.86 -15.46
CA LEU A 230 13.98 18.27 -15.78
C LEU A 230 14.56 18.65 -17.16
N ARG A 231 15.76 18.14 -17.51
CA ARG A 231 16.36 18.41 -18.81
C ARG A 231 15.55 17.81 -19.96
N LEU A 232 15.04 16.58 -19.79
CA LEU A 232 14.17 15.94 -20.78
C LEU A 232 12.90 16.76 -21.07
N VAL A 233 12.30 17.38 -20.05
CA VAL A 233 11.11 18.22 -20.19
C VAL A 233 11.43 19.53 -20.94
N GLN A 234 12.56 20.16 -20.59
CA GLN A 234 13.04 21.38 -21.25
C GLN A 234 13.32 21.15 -22.74
N ASP A 235 14.01 20.05 -23.06
CA ASP A 235 14.31 19.66 -24.45
C ASP A 235 13.02 19.34 -25.23
N ALA A 236 12.03 18.71 -24.57
CA ALA A 236 10.71 18.44 -25.14
C ALA A 236 9.77 19.67 -25.23
N LYS A 237 10.17 20.83 -24.66
CA LYS A 237 9.38 22.07 -24.59
C LYS A 237 7.98 21.89 -24.00
N ARG A 238 7.86 21.03 -22.98
CA ARG A 238 6.59 20.74 -22.29
C ARG A 238 6.43 21.56 -21.01
N GLY A 239 6.01 22.81 -21.17
CA GLY A 239 5.83 23.76 -20.06
C GLY A 239 4.79 23.30 -19.02
N ASP A 240 3.82 22.48 -19.43
CA ASP A 240 2.84 21.85 -18.56
C ASP A 240 3.48 20.92 -17.53
N ILE A 241 4.49 20.13 -17.94
CA ILE A 241 5.22 19.22 -17.06
C ILE A 241 6.37 19.93 -16.35
N GLU A 242 6.97 20.94 -16.97
CA GLU A 242 7.99 21.76 -16.33
C GLU A 242 7.44 22.43 -15.08
N ALA A 243 6.20 22.93 -15.15
CA ALA A 243 5.47 23.47 -13.99
C ALA A 243 5.25 22.45 -12.86
N VAL A 244 5.23 21.15 -13.17
CA VAL A 244 5.10 20.07 -12.16
C VAL A 244 6.44 19.77 -11.49
N LEU A 245 7.54 19.77 -12.25
CA LEU A 245 8.88 19.48 -11.71
C LEU A 245 9.50 20.69 -10.97
N ALA A 246 9.22 21.90 -11.43
CA ALA A 246 9.87 23.12 -10.93
C ALA A 246 9.79 23.31 -9.40
N PRO A 247 8.66 23.03 -8.72
CA PRO A 247 8.57 23.16 -7.26
C PRO A 247 9.48 22.20 -6.47
N TYR A 248 9.99 21.14 -7.11
CA TYR A 248 10.87 20.15 -6.49
C TYR A 248 12.36 20.49 -6.67
N VAL A 249 12.68 21.56 -7.41
CA VAL A 249 14.05 21.93 -7.77
C VAL A 249 14.39 23.27 -7.10
N SER A 250 15.16 23.24 -6.01
CA SER A 250 15.60 24.45 -5.29
C SER A 250 16.88 25.06 -5.85
N THR A 251 17.85 24.24 -6.27
CA THR A 251 19.07 24.69 -6.95
C THR A 251 19.48 23.70 -8.05
N PRO A 252 20.00 24.16 -9.20
CA PRO A 252 20.49 23.28 -10.28
C PRO A 252 21.78 22.51 -9.93
N ASP A 253 22.48 22.89 -8.86
CA ASP A 253 23.80 22.35 -8.52
C ASP A 253 23.73 21.07 -7.67
N ASP A 254 24.42 20.05 -8.19
CA ASP A 254 24.67 18.70 -7.65
C ASP A 254 25.37 18.71 -6.27
N ALA A 255 24.61 18.74 -5.17
CA ALA A 255 25.18 18.49 -3.83
C ALA A 255 24.45 17.44 -2.97
N ALA A 256 23.32 16.89 -3.44
CA ALA A 256 22.60 15.85 -2.72
C ALA A 256 22.67 14.52 -3.49
N ALA A 257 23.82 13.83 -3.42
CA ALA A 257 23.80 12.38 -3.62
C ALA A 257 22.72 11.78 -2.69
N PRO A 258 21.87 10.88 -3.20
CA PRO A 258 20.43 10.98 -3.05
C PRO A 258 20.06 10.63 -1.61
N ILE A 259 19.57 11.59 -0.84
CA ILE A 259 19.05 11.36 0.51
C ILE A 259 18.09 10.15 0.49
N ALA A 260 17.26 10.06 -0.57
CA ALA A 260 16.39 8.92 -0.84
C ALA A 260 17.13 7.57 -0.93
N ALA A 261 18.30 7.50 -1.59
CA ALA A 261 19.06 6.26 -1.71
C ALA A 261 19.65 5.80 -0.37
N LEU A 262 20.07 6.73 0.49
CA LEU A 262 20.52 6.38 1.85
C LEU A 262 19.36 5.88 2.71
N ILE A 263 18.16 6.47 2.55
CA ILE A 263 16.93 6.03 3.20
C ILE A 263 16.55 4.62 2.74
N GLU A 264 16.51 4.38 1.43
CA GLU A 264 16.19 3.09 0.80
C GLU A 264 17.19 1.99 1.17
N ALA A 265 18.47 2.34 1.33
CA ALA A 265 19.53 1.43 1.76
C ALA A 265 19.61 1.24 3.29
N GLY A 266 18.83 1.99 4.08
CA GLY A 266 18.89 1.96 5.55
C GLY A 266 20.21 2.48 6.15
N ARG A 267 20.99 3.27 5.41
CA ARG A 267 22.31 3.77 5.83
C ARG A 267 22.20 5.04 6.67
N ASN A 268 21.60 4.91 7.85
CA ASN A 268 21.17 6.04 8.69
C ASN A 268 22.31 6.88 9.28
N ASP A 269 23.50 6.30 9.47
CA ASP A 269 24.68 7.02 9.97
C ASP A 269 25.25 7.97 8.91
N GLU A 270 25.28 7.50 7.66
CA GLU A 270 25.68 8.29 6.51
C GLU A 270 24.65 9.35 6.18
N LEU A 271 23.36 9.01 6.33
CA LEU A 271 22.27 9.97 6.23
C LEU A 271 22.46 11.10 7.25
N THR A 272 22.74 10.78 8.53
CA THR A 272 23.04 11.80 9.55
C THR A 272 24.20 12.70 9.13
N SER A 273 25.29 12.09 8.68
CA SER A 273 26.52 12.81 8.27
C SER A 273 26.30 13.69 7.02
N LEU A 274 25.35 13.32 6.16
CA LEU A 274 24.96 14.13 5.00
C LEU A 274 24.07 15.29 5.43
N LEU A 275 23.01 15.01 6.20
CA LEU A 275 22.06 16.01 6.68
C LEU A 275 22.71 17.08 7.57
N SER A 276 23.78 16.75 8.30
CA SER A 276 24.52 17.74 9.10
C SER A 276 25.33 18.73 8.26
N ARG A 277 25.68 18.36 7.02
CA ARG A 277 26.46 19.20 6.09
C ARG A 277 25.56 19.95 5.10
N LEU A 278 24.38 19.40 4.81
CA LEU A 278 23.42 19.98 3.88
C LEU A 278 22.36 20.75 4.64
N HIS A 279 22.24 22.05 4.39
CA HIS A 279 21.15 22.84 4.95
C HIS A 279 19.82 22.53 4.25
N ALA A 280 18.73 22.42 5.02
CA ALA A 280 17.41 22.03 4.52
C ALA A 280 16.78 23.04 3.53
N ASP A 281 17.20 24.30 3.56
CA ASP A 281 16.79 25.33 2.59
C ASP A 281 17.27 25.02 1.16
N LYS A 282 18.30 24.18 1.02
CA LYS A 282 18.82 23.73 -0.29
C LYS A 282 17.93 22.71 -0.98
N VAL A 283 17.02 22.07 -0.25
CA VAL A 283 16.03 21.15 -0.81
C VAL A 283 14.67 21.79 -0.71
N ALA A 284 13.94 21.84 -1.82
CA ALA A 284 12.64 22.48 -1.87
C ALA A 284 11.69 21.79 -0.88
N TYR A 285 10.73 22.55 -0.34
CA TYR A 285 9.74 22.00 0.58
C TYR A 285 9.13 20.70 0.00
N PRO A 286 8.49 20.67 -1.18
CA PRO A 286 7.94 19.43 -1.74
C PRO A 286 8.93 18.25 -1.78
N GLY A 287 10.21 18.51 -2.06
CA GLY A 287 11.27 17.51 -1.99
C GLY A 287 11.52 16.99 -0.57
N ARG A 288 11.55 17.85 0.45
CA ARG A 288 11.70 17.43 1.86
C ARG A 288 10.54 16.57 2.33
N GLN A 289 9.30 16.95 1.98
CA GLN A 289 8.11 16.14 2.26
C GLN A 289 8.18 14.78 1.55
N ALA A 290 8.57 14.76 0.28
CA ALA A 290 8.68 13.52 -0.48
C ALA A 290 9.76 12.57 0.09
N LEU A 291 10.88 13.09 0.60
CA LEU A 291 11.88 12.30 1.33
C LEU A 291 11.30 11.69 2.62
N LEU A 292 10.44 12.42 3.34
CA LEU A 292 9.75 11.87 4.51
C LEU A 292 8.78 10.76 4.09
N VAL A 293 8.05 10.91 2.97
CA VAL A 293 7.22 9.83 2.39
C VAL A 293 8.07 8.60 2.06
N THR A 294 9.24 8.77 1.45
CA THR A 294 10.16 7.66 1.17
C THR A 294 10.56 6.94 2.46
N ALA A 295 10.87 7.68 3.54
CA ALA A 295 11.23 7.08 4.82
C ALA A 295 10.07 6.29 5.47
N LEU A 296 8.83 6.79 5.34
CA LEU A 296 7.63 6.10 5.82
C LEU A 296 7.41 4.77 5.10
N VAL A 297 7.45 4.82 3.77
CA VAL A 297 7.22 3.65 2.89
C VAL A 297 8.30 2.59 3.06
N GLN A 298 9.55 2.99 3.33
CA GLN A 298 10.63 2.05 3.63
C GLN A 298 10.62 1.57 5.09
N HIS A 299 9.64 1.98 5.91
CA HIS A 299 9.56 1.71 7.34
C HIS A 299 10.85 2.07 8.11
N ASN A 300 11.57 3.10 7.65
CA ASN A 300 12.84 3.52 8.23
C ASN A 300 12.63 4.53 9.35
N LEU A 301 12.39 4.02 10.57
CA LEU A 301 12.06 4.81 11.77
C LEU A 301 13.12 5.86 12.12
N GLN A 302 14.40 5.54 11.91
CA GLN A 302 15.49 6.47 12.19
C GLN A 302 15.53 7.61 11.17
N ALA A 303 15.34 7.30 9.88
CA ALA A 303 15.26 8.31 8.84
C ALA A 303 14.09 9.28 9.06
N ILE A 304 12.91 8.78 9.49
CA ILE A 304 11.76 9.64 9.85
C ILE A 304 12.18 10.69 10.89
N ALA A 305 12.83 10.27 11.98
CA ALA A 305 13.27 11.17 13.04
C ALA A 305 14.42 12.11 12.61
N GLN A 306 15.31 11.66 11.72
CA GLN A 306 16.39 12.48 11.16
C GLN A 306 15.85 13.57 10.24
N LEU A 307 14.94 13.23 9.33
CA LEU A 307 14.35 14.16 8.37
C LEU A 307 13.47 15.21 9.06
N ALA A 308 12.67 14.81 10.05
CA ALA A 308 11.86 15.75 10.83
C ALA A 308 12.74 16.81 11.53
N ARG A 309 13.84 16.39 12.16
CA ARG A 309 14.82 17.31 12.78
C ARG A 309 15.56 18.16 11.75
N TRP A 310 15.78 17.61 10.56
CA TRP A 310 16.49 18.32 9.49
C TRP A 310 15.62 19.42 8.86
N GLY A 311 14.30 19.24 8.78
CA GLY A 311 13.36 20.26 8.29
C GLY A 311 12.23 19.75 7.41
N ALA A 312 12.00 18.43 7.36
CA ALA A 312 10.75 17.88 6.84
C ALA A 312 9.63 18.10 7.87
N ASP A 313 8.47 18.56 7.42
CA ASP A 313 7.35 18.87 8.31
C ASP A 313 6.47 17.63 8.53
N PRO A 314 6.42 17.06 9.75
CA PRO A 314 5.57 15.90 10.06
C PRO A 314 4.07 16.23 10.05
N ASN A 315 3.71 17.51 9.99
CA ASN A 315 2.34 18.01 9.89
C ASN A 315 2.04 18.65 8.52
N GLY A 316 3.02 18.62 7.60
CA GLY A 316 2.89 19.19 6.27
C GLY A 316 1.80 18.48 5.48
N VAL A 317 0.91 19.24 4.85
CA VAL A 317 -0.12 18.64 3.99
C VAL A 317 0.52 18.31 2.64
N MET A 318 0.47 17.03 2.28
CA MET A 318 0.99 16.53 1.02
C MET A 318 -0.19 16.26 0.10
N GLU A 319 -0.18 16.88 -1.07
CA GLU A 319 -1.20 16.66 -2.08
C GLU A 319 -0.87 15.42 -2.90
N MET A 320 -1.76 14.44 -2.85
CA MET A 320 -1.73 13.27 -3.70
C MET A 320 -2.87 13.35 -4.71
N THR A 321 -2.68 12.83 -5.91
CA THR A 321 -3.78 12.62 -6.86
C THR A 321 -4.36 11.23 -6.62
N ASP A 322 -5.58 11.11 -6.09
CA ASP A 322 -6.32 9.85 -6.06
C ASP A 322 -7.28 9.82 -7.26
N GLY A 323 -6.84 9.20 -8.36
CA GLY A 323 -7.54 9.33 -9.64
C GLY A 323 -7.43 10.75 -10.22
N LEU A 324 -8.55 11.48 -10.30
CA LEU A 324 -8.62 12.85 -10.85
C LEU A 324 -8.71 13.93 -9.76
N ASP A 325 -9.00 13.56 -8.51
CA ASP A 325 -9.24 14.53 -7.44
C ASP A 325 -8.02 14.61 -6.51
N PRO A 326 -7.57 15.83 -6.14
CA PRO A 326 -6.48 16.00 -5.19
C PRO A 326 -6.97 15.69 -3.77
N VAL A 327 -6.24 14.84 -3.06
CA VAL A 327 -6.46 14.52 -1.64
C VAL A 327 -5.28 15.04 -0.84
N GLY A 328 -5.56 15.74 0.26
CA GLY A 328 -4.53 16.30 1.13
C GLY A 328 -4.31 15.38 2.33
N MET A 329 -3.09 14.89 2.54
CA MET A 329 -2.81 14.06 3.71
C MET A 329 -1.61 14.57 4.49
N THR A 330 -1.73 14.55 5.81
CA THR A 330 -0.55 14.61 6.69
C THR A 330 0.26 13.30 6.59
N PRO A 331 1.56 13.30 6.93
CA PRO A 331 2.36 12.09 7.07
C PRO A 331 1.72 11.02 7.96
N LEU A 332 1.05 11.44 9.04
CA LEU A 332 0.35 10.54 9.95
C LEU A 332 -0.89 9.92 9.31
N GLN A 333 -1.68 10.71 8.59
CA GLN A 333 -2.82 10.18 7.83
C GLN A 333 -2.36 9.25 6.71
N LEU A 334 -1.27 9.56 6.02
CA LEU A 334 -0.69 8.69 5.00
C LEU A 334 -0.33 7.32 5.58
N ALA A 335 0.30 7.30 6.77
CA ALA A 335 0.68 6.07 7.44
C ALA A 335 -0.54 5.22 7.82
N ILE A 336 -1.63 5.85 8.29
CA ILE A 336 -2.89 5.16 8.60
C ILE A 336 -3.58 4.66 7.32
N GLY A 337 -3.62 5.48 6.26
CA GLY A 337 -4.27 5.15 4.98
C GLY A 337 -3.63 3.97 4.26
N TYR A 338 -2.33 3.74 4.48
CA TYR A 338 -1.59 2.57 3.99
C TYR A 338 -1.41 1.46 5.03
N ASP A 339 -2.12 1.53 6.16
CA ASP A 339 -2.08 0.54 7.24
C ASP A 339 -0.65 0.22 7.73
N MET A 340 0.19 1.25 7.82
CA MET A 340 1.55 1.13 8.35
C MET A 340 1.52 0.75 9.84
N GLY A 341 2.54 0.01 10.29
CA GLY A 341 2.63 -0.50 11.65
C GLY A 341 2.68 0.59 12.73
N PRO A 342 2.31 0.25 13.98
CA PRO A 342 2.28 1.20 15.09
C PRO A 342 3.63 1.87 15.36
N GLU A 343 4.74 1.21 15.02
CA GLU A 343 6.09 1.75 15.16
C GLU A 343 6.32 2.98 14.28
N VAL A 344 5.73 3.00 13.07
CA VAL A 344 5.80 4.14 12.15
C VAL A 344 4.99 5.32 12.68
N LEU A 345 3.77 5.05 13.16
CA LEU A 345 2.91 6.06 13.79
C LEU A 345 3.60 6.66 15.01
N GLU A 346 4.21 5.83 15.87
CA GLU A 346 4.98 6.28 17.03
C GLU A 346 6.20 7.10 16.63
N ALA A 347 6.94 6.71 15.58
CA ALA A 347 8.07 7.47 15.08
C ALA A 347 7.64 8.85 14.61
N LEU A 348 6.51 8.96 13.89
CA LEU A 348 5.91 10.24 13.50
C LEU A 348 5.47 11.08 14.70
N GLY A 349 4.81 10.48 15.68
CA GLY A 349 4.43 11.16 16.93
C GLY A 349 5.64 11.73 17.67
N ARG A 350 6.73 10.97 17.78
CA ARG A 350 8.01 11.44 18.35
C ARG A 350 8.67 12.52 17.48
N ALA A 351 8.41 12.52 16.18
CA ALA A 351 8.85 13.57 15.25
C ALA A 351 8.01 14.86 15.37
N GLY A 352 6.90 14.84 16.11
CA GLY A 352 6.03 16.00 16.32
C GLY A 352 4.78 16.02 15.45
N ALA A 353 4.38 14.88 14.86
CA ALA A 353 3.08 14.76 14.20
C ALA A 353 1.94 14.94 15.21
N ASP A 354 1.00 15.82 14.90
CA ASP A 354 -0.18 16.10 15.70
C ASP A 354 -1.31 15.09 15.37
N PRO A 355 -1.69 14.21 16.31
CA PRO A 355 -2.75 13.24 16.08
C PRO A 355 -4.15 13.84 15.98
N ASN A 356 -4.30 15.16 16.19
CA ASN A 356 -5.56 15.90 16.12
C ASN A 356 -5.63 16.86 14.91
N ARG A 357 -4.60 16.86 14.06
CA ARG A 357 -4.57 17.71 12.87
C ARG A 357 -5.63 17.26 11.86
N ALA A 358 -6.62 18.11 11.63
CA ALA A 358 -7.53 17.98 10.49
C ALA A 358 -6.86 18.53 9.23
N VAL A 359 -7.19 18.00 8.05
CA VAL A 359 -6.80 18.59 6.76
C VAL A 359 -8.01 19.34 6.19
N GLU A 360 -7.77 20.50 5.57
CA GLU A 360 -8.83 21.40 5.06
C GLU A 360 -9.16 21.17 3.57
N LEU A 361 -8.54 20.16 2.96
CA LEU A 361 -8.80 19.75 1.58
C LEU A 361 -9.76 18.54 1.63
N GLY A 362 -10.88 18.59 0.92
CA GLY A 362 -11.81 17.46 0.80
C GLY A 362 -12.61 17.11 2.07
N ASP A 363 -13.20 15.91 2.07
CA ASP A 363 -13.95 15.30 3.19
C ASP A 363 -13.03 14.56 4.17
N ASP A 364 -11.79 15.02 4.33
CA ASP A 364 -10.74 14.26 4.99
C ASP A 364 -10.97 14.10 6.51
N GLU A 365 -10.90 12.85 6.96
CA GLU A 365 -11.17 12.43 8.34
C GLU A 365 -10.00 12.75 9.29
N LEU A 366 -10.32 13.09 10.54
CA LEU A 366 -9.31 13.18 11.62
C LEU A 366 -8.56 11.85 11.75
N PRO A 367 -7.27 11.84 12.12
CA PRO A 367 -6.47 10.61 12.19
C PRO A 367 -7.14 9.48 12.98
N LEU A 368 -7.74 9.80 14.13
CA LEU A 368 -8.44 8.81 14.95
C LEU A 368 -9.69 8.26 14.26
N MET A 369 -10.47 9.10 13.58
CA MET A 369 -11.67 8.66 12.86
C MET A 369 -11.28 7.78 11.67
N MET A 370 -10.25 8.19 10.92
CA MET A 370 -9.76 7.40 9.79
C MET A 370 -9.25 6.02 10.21
N ALA A 371 -8.58 5.91 11.36
CA ALA A 371 -8.20 4.60 11.88
C ALA A 371 -9.42 3.72 12.20
N LEU A 372 -10.52 4.31 12.71
CA LEU A 372 -11.74 3.59 13.04
C LEU A 372 -12.55 3.20 11.82
N THR A 373 -12.73 4.09 10.83
CA THR A 373 -13.45 3.79 9.58
C THR A 373 -12.72 2.74 8.74
N ARG A 374 -11.41 2.63 8.87
CA ARG A 374 -10.60 1.52 8.31
C ARG A 374 -10.58 0.25 9.16
N HIS A 375 -11.30 0.23 10.29
CA HIS A 375 -11.36 -0.86 11.25
C HIS A 375 -9.97 -1.23 11.83
N ASN A 376 -9.03 -0.28 11.86
CA ASN A 376 -7.67 -0.47 12.34
C ASN A 376 -7.55 -0.04 13.81
N LEU A 377 -8.00 -0.91 14.72
CA LEU A 377 -7.95 -0.64 16.16
C LEU A 377 -6.51 -0.48 16.68
N THR A 378 -5.53 -1.15 16.07
CA THR A 378 -4.11 -1.01 16.45
C THR A 378 -3.61 0.42 16.21
N ALA A 379 -3.93 0.99 15.05
CA ALA A 379 -3.64 2.39 14.74
C ALA A 379 -4.39 3.32 15.70
N ALA A 380 -5.69 3.10 15.92
CA ALA A 380 -6.51 3.91 16.82
C ALA A 380 -5.97 3.92 18.27
N ARG A 381 -5.57 2.76 18.81
CA ARG A 381 -4.92 2.65 20.12
C ARG A 381 -3.59 3.41 20.17
N THR A 382 -2.84 3.37 19.09
CA THR A 382 -1.55 4.09 18.99
C THR A 382 -1.78 5.59 18.97
N LEU A 383 -2.77 6.08 18.22
CA LEU A 383 -3.15 7.50 18.22
C LEU A 383 -3.57 7.99 19.61
N LEU A 384 -4.35 7.21 20.37
CA LEU A 384 -4.70 7.55 21.75
C LEU A 384 -3.46 7.62 22.67
N ARG A 385 -2.44 6.77 22.44
CA ARG A 385 -1.15 6.86 23.16
C ARG A 385 -0.35 8.10 22.77
N LEU A 386 -0.49 8.56 21.54
CA LEU A 386 0.13 9.78 21.02
C LEU A 386 -0.60 11.07 21.42
N GLY A 387 -1.74 10.97 22.10
CA GLY A 387 -2.51 12.13 22.56
C GLY A 387 -3.64 12.57 21.63
N ALA A 388 -4.17 11.66 20.80
CA ALA A 388 -5.43 11.91 20.10
C ALA A 388 -6.55 12.17 21.12
N ASP A 389 -7.27 13.28 20.92
CA ASP A 389 -8.44 13.64 21.71
C ASP A 389 -9.64 12.78 21.24
N PRO A 390 -10.19 11.90 22.10
CA PRO A 390 -11.31 11.03 21.73
C PRO A 390 -12.61 11.79 21.44
N ASN A 391 -12.70 13.08 21.78
CA ASN A 391 -13.87 13.92 21.58
C ASN A 391 -13.75 14.86 20.39
N ARG A 392 -12.58 14.92 19.74
CA ARG A 392 -12.37 15.83 18.60
C ARG A 392 -13.21 15.38 17.41
N THR A 393 -14.08 16.26 16.93
CA THR A 393 -14.80 16.13 15.66
C THR A 393 -14.44 17.26 14.72
N ARG A 394 -14.63 17.10 13.40
CA ARG A 394 -14.31 18.15 12.43
C ARG A 394 -15.43 19.20 12.40
N ALA A 395 -16.68 18.76 12.41
CA ALA A 395 -17.87 19.59 12.51
C ALA A 395 -18.84 19.06 13.59
N ALA A 396 -19.80 19.90 13.97
CA ALA A 396 -20.92 19.45 14.79
C ALA A 396 -21.78 18.44 14.01
N GLY A 397 -22.11 17.31 14.63
CA GLY A 397 -22.91 16.24 14.00
C GLY A 397 -22.12 15.17 13.25
N ASP A 398 -20.79 15.31 13.11
CA ASP A 398 -19.93 14.19 12.72
C ASP A 398 -20.05 13.08 13.75
N MET A 399 -19.90 11.82 13.32
CA MET A 399 -19.97 10.69 14.23
C MET A 399 -18.74 10.69 15.17
N PRO A 400 -18.92 10.76 16.50
CA PRO A 400 -17.82 10.76 17.46
C PRO A 400 -17.08 9.41 17.48
N ALA A 401 -15.81 9.41 17.86
CA ALA A 401 -14.96 8.22 17.91
C ALA A 401 -15.57 7.11 18.77
N LEU A 402 -16.16 7.47 19.91
CA LEU A 402 -16.84 6.53 20.79
C LEU A 402 -18.05 5.89 20.12
N THR A 403 -18.83 6.64 19.35
CA THR A 403 -20.00 6.13 18.63
C THR A 403 -19.57 5.16 17.52
N ILE A 404 -18.52 5.49 16.77
CA ILE A 404 -17.95 4.57 15.76
C ILE A 404 -17.44 3.31 16.45
N ALA A 405 -16.67 3.44 17.55
CA ALA A 405 -16.14 2.29 18.28
C ALA A 405 -17.22 1.36 18.84
N VAL A 406 -18.37 1.90 19.29
CA VAL A 406 -19.53 1.11 19.70
C VAL A 406 -20.11 0.33 18.52
N ALA A 407 -20.26 0.94 17.34
CA ALA A 407 -20.74 0.24 16.15
C ALA A 407 -19.78 -0.87 15.66
N LEU A 408 -18.49 -0.74 15.94
CA LEU A 408 -17.47 -1.76 15.62
C LEU A 408 -17.39 -2.89 16.66
N ALA A 409 -18.08 -2.77 17.80
CA ALA A 409 -17.92 -3.66 18.95
C ALA A 409 -18.31 -5.12 18.68
N ASP A 410 -19.22 -5.35 17.74
CA ASP A 410 -19.74 -6.68 17.43
C ASP A 410 -19.00 -7.36 16.25
N LEU A 411 -18.00 -6.69 15.66
CA LEU A 411 -17.24 -7.25 14.53
C LEU A 411 -16.25 -8.33 15.00
N PRO A 412 -16.38 -9.59 14.57
CA PRO A 412 -15.58 -10.71 15.08
C PRO A 412 -14.13 -10.70 14.59
N GLU A 413 -13.83 -9.95 13.51
CA GLU A 413 -12.48 -9.85 12.96
C GLU A 413 -11.57 -8.90 13.75
N LEU A 414 -12.14 -8.06 14.62
CA LEU A 414 -11.39 -7.03 15.33
C LEU A 414 -10.82 -7.54 16.64
N ASP A 415 -9.59 -7.13 16.93
CA ASP A 415 -8.92 -7.48 18.18
C ASP A 415 -9.43 -6.63 19.35
N ASN A 416 -10.23 -7.27 20.20
CA ASN A 416 -10.76 -6.72 21.45
C ASN A 416 -11.46 -5.35 21.29
N PRO A 417 -12.51 -5.25 20.46
CA PRO A 417 -13.20 -3.98 20.21
C PRO A 417 -13.94 -3.46 21.45
N MET A 418 -14.53 -4.35 22.26
CA MET A 418 -15.11 -4.00 23.57
C MET A 418 -14.09 -3.33 24.50
N GLY A 419 -12.87 -3.89 24.60
CA GLY A 419 -11.80 -3.28 25.37
C GLY A 419 -11.30 -1.96 24.78
N PHE A 420 -11.49 -1.72 23.48
CA PHE A 420 -11.21 -0.43 22.87
C PHE A 420 -12.24 0.64 23.28
N VAL A 421 -13.54 0.30 23.32
CA VAL A 421 -14.58 1.18 23.86
C VAL A 421 -14.27 1.57 25.31
N GLN A 422 -13.84 0.61 26.13
CA GLN A 422 -13.44 0.88 27.52
C GLN A 422 -12.27 1.86 27.57
N GLN A 423 -11.26 1.65 26.74
CA GLN A 423 -10.11 2.52 26.68
C GLN A 423 -10.45 3.96 26.27
N LEU A 424 -11.40 4.16 25.34
CA LEU A 424 -11.88 5.50 24.99
C LEU A 424 -12.55 6.19 26.18
N LEU A 425 -13.44 5.49 26.87
CA LEU A 425 -14.14 6.00 28.06
C LEU A 425 -13.17 6.34 29.19
N ASP A 426 -12.20 5.46 29.47
CA ASP A 426 -11.14 5.69 30.48
C ASP A 426 -10.26 6.91 30.12
N ARG A 427 -10.18 7.27 28.84
CA ARG A 427 -9.50 8.48 28.35
C ARG A 427 -10.40 9.71 28.25
N GLY A 428 -11.59 9.67 28.82
CA GLY A 428 -12.51 10.80 28.88
C GLY A 428 -13.31 11.02 27.61
N ALA A 429 -13.50 9.99 26.77
CA ALA A 429 -14.50 10.06 25.71
C ALA A 429 -15.88 10.36 26.31
N ASN A 430 -16.59 11.33 25.74
CA ASN A 430 -17.89 11.76 26.21
C ASN A 430 -18.94 10.67 25.90
N PRO A 431 -19.49 9.97 26.92
CA PRO A 431 -20.49 8.92 26.71
C PRO A 431 -21.82 9.45 26.14
N ASN A 432 -22.01 10.77 26.18
CA ASN A 432 -23.18 11.49 25.67
C ASN A 432 -22.86 12.28 24.39
N ALA A 433 -21.74 11.98 23.71
CA ALA A 433 -21.40 12.63 22.46
C ALA A 433 -22.52 12.42 21.43
N ILE A 434 -22.98 13.50 20.82
CA ILE A 434 -24.07 13.49 19.85
C ILE A 434 -23.45 13.42 18.46
N GLY A 435 -23.73 12.34 17.74
CA GLY A 435 -23.34 12.16 16.35
C GLY A 435 -24.47 12.52 15.38
N SER A 436 -24.39 11.93 14.19
CA SER A 436 -25.39 12.15 13.15
C SER A 436 -26.77 11.65 13.59
N PHE A 437 -27.83 12.34 13.15
CA PHE A 437 -29.23 12.10 13.53
C PHE A 437 -29.54 12.27 15.02
N GLY A 438 -28.70 13.01 15.77
CA GLY A 438 -28.88 13.21 17.20
C GLY A 438 -28.55 11.97 18.05
N MET A 439 -27.95 10.93 17.46
CA MET A 439 -27.71 9.66 18.16
C MET A 439 -26.50 9.74 19.10
N THR A 440 -26.62 9.10 20.25
CA THR A 440 -25.52 8.91 21.22
C THR A 440 -24.97 7.48 21.16
N PRO A 441 -23.78 7.20 21.72
CA PRO A 441 -23.27 5.84 21.87
C PRO A 441 -24.27 4.86 22.51
N LEU A 442 -25.08 5.34 23.46
CA LEU A 442 -26.09 4.52 24.13
C LEU A 442 -27.26 4.13 23.21
N HIS A 443 -27.64 5.00 22.25
CA HIS A 443 -28.60 4.65 21.21
C HIS A 443 -28.06 3.52 20.33
N MET A 444 -26.82 3.62 19.87
CA MET A 444 -26.18 2.59 19.04
C MET A 444 -26.11 1.24 19.76
N ALA A 445 -25.60 1.23 21.00
CA ALA A 445 -25.53 0.00 21.79
C ALA A 445 -26.92 -0.64 22.04
N ALA A 446 -27.98 0.16 22.13
CA ALA A 446 -29.35 -0.33 22.28
C ALA A 446 -29.94 -0.88 20.97
N ILE A 447 -29.58 -0.29 19.82
CA ILE A 447 -29.93 -0.80 18.48
C ILE A 447 -29.32 -2.18 18.26
N ASP A 448 -28.03 -2.33 18.61
CA ASP A 448 -27.30 -3.59 18.45
C ASP A 448 -27.72 -4.67 19.46
N GLY A 449 -28.45 -4.29 20.51
CA GLY A 449 -28.87 -5.23 21.55
C GLY A 449 -27.75 -5.61 22.53
N ASN A 450 -26.62 -4.89 22.49
CA ASN A 450 -25.42 -5.25 23.24
C ASN A 450 -25.51 -4.79 24.72
N ALA A 451 -26.01 -5.68 25.58
CA ALA A 451 -26.16 -5.43 27.01
C ALA A 451 -24.84 -5.13 27.73
N ALA A 452 -23.72 -5.68 27.28
CA ALA A 452 -22.42 -5.38 27.87
C ALA A 452 -22.01 -3.92 27.62
N LEU A 453 -22.15 -3.43 26.38
CA LEU A 453 -21.89 -2.03 26.02
C LEU A 453 -22.82 -1.08 26.76
N VAL A 454 -24.11 -1.40 26.84
CA VAL A 454 -25.08 -0.56 27.58
C VAL A 454 -24.67 -0.43 29.04
N ARG A 455 -24.28 -1.51 29.73
CA ARG A 455 -23.76 -1.42 31.12
C ARG A 455 -22.54 -0.55 31.21
N GLN A 456 -21.59 -0.73 30.29
CA GLN A 456 -20.33 -0.02 30.30
C GLN A 456 -20.53 1.49 30.09
N LEU A 457 -21.35 1.88 29.11
CA LEU A 457 -21.69 3.27 28.83
C LEU A 457 -22.41 3.92 30.02
N LEU A 458 -23.39 3.23 30.62
CA LEU A 458 -24.10 3.73 31.81
C LEU A 458 -23.16 3.89 33.01
N ALA A 459 -22.23 2.96 33.22
CA ALA A 459 -21.23 3.04 34.29
C ALA A 459 -20.30 4.26 34.14
N HIS A 460 -20.08 4.72 32.90
CA HIS A 460 -19.32 5.93 32.58
C HIS A 460 -20.17 7.21 32.48
N GLY A 461 -21.46 7.15 32.83
CA GLY A 461 -22.33 8.34 32.90
C GLY A 461 -23.09 8.67 31.61
N ALA A 462 -23.33 7.68 30.75
CA ALA A 462 -24.27 7.85 29.64
C ALA A 462 -25.69 8.15 30.19
N ASP A 463 -26.34 9.18 29.64
CA ASP A 463 -27.69 9.58 30.00
C ASP A 463 -28.72 8.80 29.14
N PRO A 464 -29.54 7.93 29.76
CA PRO A 464 -30.55 7.14 29.06
C PRO A 464 -31.76 7.96 28.60
N ASN A 465 -31.82 9.26 28.93
CA ASN A 465 -32.92 10.16 28.58
C ASN A 465 -32.67 11.02 27.35
N VAL A 466 -31.45 11.00 26.78
CA VAL A 466 -31.17 11.73 25.54
C VAL A 466 -32.10 11.22 24.44
N ARG A 467 -32.65 12.14 23.65
CA ARG A 467 -33.53 11.84 22.52
C ARG A 467 -32.82 12.20 21.23
N ASP A 468 -32.88 11.29 20.27
CA ASP A 468 -32.39 11.53 18.90
C ASP A 468 -33.32 12.49 18.12
N ASP A 469 -33.00 12.78 16.86
CA ASP A 469 -33.78 13.68 16.00
C ASP A 469 -35.20 13.13 15.69
N ARG A 470 -35.43 11.83 15.92
CA ARG A 470 -36.74 11.18 15.81
C ARG A 470 -37.47 11.12 17.16
N HIS A 471 -36.92 11.79 18.16
CA HIS A 471 -37.42 11.84 19.52
C HIS A 471 -37.46 10.48 20.24
N ASN A 472 -36.66 9.50 19.80
CA ASN A 472 -36.51 8.20 20.45
C ASN A 472 -35.39 8.25 21.48
N THR A 473 -35.58 7.55 22.60
CA THR A 473 -34.53 7.25 23.58
C THR A 473 -33.88 5.90 23.28
N ALA A 474 -32.75 5.60 23.94
CA ALA A 474 -32.15 4.25 23.90
C ALA A 474 -33.14 3.14 24.33
N LEU A 475 -34.05 3.43 25.27
CA LEU A 475 -35.09 2.49 25.68
C LEU A 475 -36.09 2.19 24.55
N ASP A 476 -36.41 3.17 23.71
CA ASP A 476 -37.34 2.99 22.60
C ASP A 476 -36.74 2.05 21.54
N TYR A 477 -35.45 2.19 21.24
CA TYR A 477 -34.72 1.25 20.38
C TYR A 477 -34.64 -0.16 20.99
N ALA A 478 -34.33 -0.28 22.29
CA ALA A 478 -34.33 -1.57 22.98
C ALA A 478 -35.71 -2.29 22.91
N ARG A 479 -36.81 -1.53 22.99
CA ARG A 479 -38.18 -2.06 22.81
C ARG A 479 -38.45 -2.51 21.38
N GLN A 480 -38.05 -1.70 20.39
CA GLN A 480 -38.22 -2.02 18.97
C GLN A 480 -37.44 -3.29 18.58
N ALA A 481 -36.22 -3.43 19.09
CA ALA A 481 -35.38 -4.62 18.92
C ALA A 481 -35.85 -5.83 19.74
N LYS A 482 -36.86 -5.69 20.61
CA LYS A 482 -37.35 -6.72 21.55
C LYS A 482 -36.26 -7.27 22.48
N ALA A 483 -35.28 -6.46 22.82
CA ALA A 483 -34.18 -6.82 23.71
C ALA A 483 -34.63 -6.76 25.19
N ALA A 484 -35.21 -7.86 25.69
CA ALA A 484 -35.82 -7.91 27.03
C ALA A 484 -34.85 -7.48 28.15
N GLU A 485 -33.60 -7.94 28.09
CA GLU A 485 -32.56 -7.59 29.04
C GLU A 485 -32.28 -6.07 29.05
N LEU A 486 -32.11 -5.46 27.87
CA LEU A 486 -31.92 -4.01 27.75
C LEU A 486 -33.11 -3.21 28.26
N VAL A 487 -34.33 -3.66 27.97
CA VAL A 487 -35.55 -3.01 28.48
C VAL A 487 -35.58 -3.05 30.00
N THR A 488 -35.18 -4.16 30.63
CA THR A 488 -35.12 -4.23 32.11
C THR A 488 -34.07 -3.30 32.70
N MET A 489 -32.95 -3.09 32.01
CA MET A 489 -31.87 -2.21 32.44
C MET A 489 -32.23 -0.72 32.30
N LEU A 490 -32.75 -0.31 31.14
CA LEU A 490 -32.98 1.09 30.80
C LEU A 490 -34.28 1.65 31.37
N LYS A 491 -35.35 0.84 31.44
CA LYS A 491 -36.68 1.27 31.92
C LYS A 491 -36.68 2.00 33.28
N PRO A 492 -35.96 1.55 34.33
CA PRO A 492 -35.96 2.27 35.60
C PRO A 492 -35.19 3.59 35.58
N MET A 493 -34.32 3.80 34.58
CA MET A 493 -33.45 4.98 34.48
C MET A 493 -33.98 6.03 33.49
N THR A 494 -34.92 5.65 32.62
CA THR A 494 -35.53 6.56 31.64
C THR A 494 -36.81 7.20 32.20
N HIS A 495 -36.76 8.49 32.51
CA HIS A 495 -37.93 9.28 32.89
C HIS A 495 -38.59 9.84 31.63
N ILE A 496 -39.67 9.21 31.19
CA ILE A 496 -40.50 9.74 30.10
C ILE A 496 -41.29 10.93 30.65
N THR A 497 -40.70 12.13 30.63
CA THR A 497 -41.50 13.36 30.71
C THR A 497 -42.28 13.48 29.40
N ARG A 498 -43.60 13.29 29.50
CA ARG A 498 -44.56 13.43 28.40
C ARG A 498 -44.56 14.83 27.81
#